data_AF-A0AB74BD05-F1
#
_entry.id   AF-A0AB74BD05-F1
#
_cell.length_a   1.000
_cell.length_b   1.000
_cell.length_c   1.000
_cell.angle_alpha   90.00
_cell.angle_beta   90.00
_cell.angle_gamma   90.00
#
_symmetry.space_group_name_H-M   'P 1'
#
loop_
_entity.id
_entity.type
_entity.pdbx_description
1 polymer ?
#
loop_
_entity_poly.entity_id
_entity_poly.type
_entity_poly.pdbx_seq_one_letter_code
_entity_poly.pdbx_strand_id
1 'polypeptide(L)'
;MMNTVKKSVTTGMPRMTDKHGTHQQRRAALFPKTPATATSLCPFRGPYVAIVPVRYALDRSRYDAAPEQLKPLPKQGKWALMPTLKTRSYTLRQLYDGYVYVFDETAGTLHEYVASANNGHLSRIVWTDAQIGNDQRSGASDGKPFLLYPRRNTLHIAFSPQQWTWRVCEHMRSSAPSRALWMKALDLASYCITMAEPDTLPLNRIAEAVADIDKGHVADDGRFADSAIPTARPLSEDAETHPLWAPLGADVFWQGSVDDQDSSLLIALDDPLAVFNDLGMQLAADQAAFRDWQAEHEHKIQIAQTVSGLCGAESDPQKLPASVRGNAARTHQYLSEVEAYFEQCILEEAQISSSNVPGDFLLLPDMFKSLDMRKSIEARYGSVPTEEAAQAWKDRHKWRREVDLGSARQYLQQHLPSGDALLQQVRDTQRDFQLWATHIGTDPLQLFIDTTRPTQLLYLQTIMLNLQIIYAQDSAATTWLAEQEANASTLFGTLRYGFSPA
;
A
#
# COMPACT_ATOMS: atom_id res chain seq x y z
N MET A 1 -2.62 -43.28 -10.75
CA MET A 1 -3.81 -43.52 -9.90
C MET A 1 -4.73 -42.32 -10.03
N MET A 2 -6.02 -42.58 -10.28
CA MET A 2 -7.04 -41.60 -10.68
C MET A 2 -7.20 -40.45 -9.68
N ASN A 3 -7.14 -39.22 -10.19
CA ASN A 3 -7.54 -38.00 -9.48
C ASN A 3 -9.07 -37.89 -9.48
N THR A 4 -9.68 -38.08 -8.31
CA THR A 4 -11.10 -37.78 -8.09
C THR A 4 -11.22 -36.32 -7.66
N VAL A 5 -11.67 -35.47 -8.59
CA VAL A 5 -12.10 -34.10 -8.33
C VAL A 5 -13.29 -34.12 -7.39
N LYS A 6 -13.09 -33.76 -6.11
CA LYS A 6 -14.19 -33.42 -5.21
C LYS A 6 -14.61 -31.98 -5.50
N LYS A 7 -15.74 -31.84 -6.20
CA LYS A 7 -16.51 -30.60 -6.27
C LYS A 7 -16.81 -30.12 -4.86
N SER A 8 -16.39 -28.90 -4.52
CA SER A 8 -16.86 -28.20 -3.33
C SER A 8 -18.32 -27.81 -3.55
N VAL A 9 -19.20 -28.33 -2.70
CA VAL A 9 -20.58 -27.88 -2.63
C VAL A 9 -20.57 -26.56 -1.87
N THR A 10 -20.83 -25.47 -2.59
CA THR A 10 -21.03 -24.14 -2.01
C THR A 10 -22.41 -24.12 -1.33
N THR A 11 -22.48 -24.53 -0.07
CA THR A 11 -23.62 -24.21 0.79
C THR A 11 -23.44 -22.79 1.32
N GLY A 12 -24.06 -21.84 0.62
CA GLY A 12 -24.17 -20.46 1.07
C GLY A 12 -24.98 -20.38 2.36
N MET A 13 -24.30 -20.21 3.49
CA MET A 13 -24.89 -19.53 4.64
C MET A 13 -24.72 -18.02 4.44
N PRO A 14 -25.78 -17.20 4.55
CA PRO A 14 -25.63 -15.76 4.46
C PRO A 14 -24.83 -15.30 5.68
N ARG A 15 -23.60 -14.81 5.45
CA ARG A 15 -22.79 -14.11 6.45
C ARG A 15 -23.49 -12.77 6.76
N MET A 16 -24.52 -12.79 7.60
CA MET A 16 -25.09 -11.55 8.14
C MET A 16 -24.05 -10.95 9.09
N THR A 17 -23.33 -9.95 8.60
CA THR A 17 -22.60 -9.03 9.46
C THR A 17 -23.62 -8.08 10.10
N ASP A 18 -23.47 -7.72 11.37
CA ASP A 18 -24.47 -6.88 12.06
C ASP A 18 -24.56 -5.43 11.50
N LYS A 19 -23.68 -5.10 10.54
CA LYS A 19 -23.52 -3.75 9.95
C LYS A 19 -24.26 -3.55 8.62
N HIS A 20 -25.14 -4.46 8.21
CA HIS A 20 -26.00 -4.27 7.02
C HIS A 20 -27.15 -3.28 7.22
N GLY A 21 -27.41 -2.86 8.46
CA GLY A 21 -28.53 -1.98 8.83
C GLY A 21 -29.87 -2.73 8.89
N THR A 22 -30.49 -2.70 10.06
CA THR A 22 -31.85 -3.22 10.31
C THR A 22 -32.91 -2.44 9.51
N HIS A 23 -34.11 -3.01 9.37
CA HIS A 23 -35.25 -2.31 8.76
C HIS A 23 -35.54 -0.96 9.45
N GLN A 24 -35.40 -0.89 10.77
CA GLN A 24 -35.60 0.33 11.52
C GLN A 24 -34.52 1.38 11.22
N GLN A 25 -33.25 0.98 11.18
CA GLN A 25 -32.14 1.86 10.84
C GLN A 25 -32.26 2.38 9.40
N ARG A 26 -32.58 1.52 8.43
CA ARG A 26 -32.81 1.92 7.04
C ARG A 26 -33.95 2.95 6.92
N ARG A 27 -35.04 2.74 7.66
CA ARG A 27 -36.14 3.71 7.70
C ARG A 27 -35.71 5.03 8.34
N ALA A 28 -34.98 4.98 9.46
CA ALA A 28 -34.53 6.17 10.17
C ALA A 28 -33.48 6.98 9.37
N ALA A 29 -32.63 6.31 8.59
CA ALA A 29 -31.69 6.95 7.68
C ALA A 29 -32.41 7.77 6.59
N LEU A 30 -33.53 7.26 6.06
CA LEU A 30 -34.33 7.96 5.05
C LEU A 30 -35.26 9.02 5.63
N PHE A 31 -35.81 8.77 6.82
CA PHE A 31 -36.77 9.63 7.50
C PHE A 31 -36.21 10.01 8.87
N PRO A 32 -35.51 11.17 8.97
CA PRO A 32 -35.00 11.67 10.25
C PRO A 32 -36.13 11.76 11.27
N LYS A 33 -35.83 11.51 12.55
CA LYS A 33 -36.82 11.56 13.64
C LYS A 33 -37.26 12.99 14.00
N THR A 34 -36.90 13.99 13.20
CA THR A 34 -37.21 15.41 13.41
C THR A 34 -38.68 15.69 13.07
N PRO A 35 -39.53 16.13 14.03
CA PRO A 35 -40.94 16.38 13.75
C PRO A 35 -41.14 17.58 12.81
N ALA A 36 -42.11 17.44 11.89
CA ALA A 36 -42.39 18.34 10.77
C ALA A 36 -42.94 19.74 11.16
N THR A 37 -43.26 19.99 12.44
CA THR A 37 -44.01 21.17 12.90
C THR A 37 -43.16 22.41 13.24
N ALA A 38 -41.85 22.39 13.04
CA ALA A 38 -40.99 23.50 13.44
C ALA A 38 -40.33 24.15 12.22
N THR A 39 -41.10 25.01 11.56
CA THR A 39 -40.75 25.79 10.37
C THR A 39 -39.96 27.07 10.65
N SER A 40 -39.44 27.30 11.87
CA SER A 40 -38.76 28.58 12.17
C SER A 40 -37.55 28.54 13.11
N LEU A 41 -36.99 27.38 13.46
CA LEU A 41 -35.85 27.33 14.39
C LEU A 41 -34.76 26.35 13.91
N CYS A 42 -33.53 26.91 13.86
CA CYS A 42 -32.20 26.36 13.60
C CYS A 42 -32.10 24.82 13.46
N PRO A 43 -31.42 24.29 12.42
CA PRO A 43 -31.31 22.84 12.16
C PRO A 43 -30.61 22.03 13.27
N PHE A 44 -29.95 22.67 14.24
CA PHE A 44 -29.23 22.02 15.34
C PHE A 44 -30.11 21.89 16.59
N ARG A 45 -30.75 20.73 16.83
CA ARG A 45 -31.79 20.58 17.86
C ARG A 45 -31.44 19.76 19.11
N GLY A 46 -30.42 18.89 19.08
CA GLY A 46 -30.04 18.10 20.26
C GLY A 46 -29.11 18.83 21.24
N PRO A 47 -29.05 18.46 22.53
CA PRO A 47 -27.98 18.92 23.44
C PRO A 47 -26.63 18.21 23.19
N TYR A 48 -26.65 17.10 22.44
CA TYR A 48 -25.50 16.23 22.18
C TYR A 48 -25.19 16.11 20.68
N VAL A 49 -23.95 15.73 20.38
CA VAL A 49 -23.46 15.36 19.04
C VAL A 49 -23.10 13.88 19.05
N ALA A 50 -23.55 13.14 18.03
CA ALA A 50 -23.06 11.79 17.80
C ALA A 50 -21.82 11.83 16.90
N ILE A 51 -20.78 11.10 17.32
CA ILE A 51 -19.46 11.07 16.69
C ILE A 51 -19.15 9.63 16.32
N VAL A 52 -18.91 9.37 15.04
CA VAL A 52 -18.52 8.05 14.51
C VAL A 52 -17.02 8.05 14.25
N PRO A 53 -16.20 7.40 15.09
CA PRO A 53 -14.77 7.31 14.83
C PRO A 53 -14.51 6.32 13.69
N VAL A 54 -13.63 6.74 12.78
CA VAL A 54 -13.04 5.94 11.71
C VAL A 54 -11.52 6.10 11.77
N ARG A 55 -10.76 5.42 10.94
CA ARG A 55 -9.29 5.53 10.94
C ARG A 55 -8.73 5.91 9.58
N TYR A 56 -7.58 6.58 9.61
CA TYR A 56 -6.72 6.68 8.45
C TYR A 56 -6.21 5.30 8.02
N ALA A 57 -6.21 5.05 6.72
CA ALA A 57 -5.73 3.82 6.13
C ALA A 57 -5.18 4.07 4.72
N LEU A 58 -4.56 3.06 4.13
CA LEU A 58 -4.24 3.06 2.70
C LEU A 58 -5.43 2.55 1.90
N ASP A 59 -5.67 3.18 0.76
CA ASP A 59 -6.65 2.75 -0.24
C ASP A 59 -6.21 1.43 -0.90
N ARG A 60 -6.96 0.88 -1.85
CA ARG A 60 -6.67 -0.43 -2.48
C ARG A 60 -5.23 -0.54 -2.98
N SER A 61 -4.63 -1.73 -2.82
CA SER A 61 -3.30 -2.00 -3.37
C SER A 61 -3.38 -2.34 -4.85
N ARG A 62 -2.22 -2.40 -5.52
CA ARG A 62 -2.10 -2.89 -6.90
C ARG A 62 -2.43 -4.39 -7.07
N TYR A 63 -2.49 -5.13 -5.97
CA TYR A 63 -2.85 -6.54 -5.90
C TYR A 63 -4.27 -6.78 -5.37
N ASP A 64 -5.02 -5.71 -5.07
CA ASP A 64 -6.45 -5.80 -4.75
C ASP A 64 -7.23 -6.40 -5.93
N ALA A 65 -8.42 -6.93 -5.66
CA ALA A 65 -9.31 -7.47 -6.69
C ALA A 65 -9.70 -6.41 -7.76
N ALA A 66 -9.79 -5.14 -7.37
CA ALA A 66 -10.06 -4.02 -8.28
C ALA A 66 -9.19 -2.80 -7.92
N PRO A 67 -7.89 -2.79 -8.30
CA PRO A 67 -6.93 -1.79 -7.84
C PRO A 67 -7.24 -0.36 -8.31
N GLU A 68 -7.99 -0.21 -9.41
CA GLU A 68 -8.39 1.08 -9.97
C GLU A 68 -9.61 1.71 -9.26
N GLN A 69 -10.35 0.95 -8.44
CA GLN A 69 -11.55 1.43 -7.74
C GLN A 69 -11.20 2.13 -6.42
N LEU A 70 -10.44 3.20 -6.54
CA LEU A 70 -9.97 4.01 -5.40
C LEU A 70 -11.08 4.88 -4.81
N LYS A 71 -10.99 5.13 -3.51
CA LYS A 71 -11.80 6.06 -2.73
C LYS A 71 -10.89 6.94 -1.87
N PRO A 72 -10.16 7.89 -2.46
CA PRO A 72 -9.20 8.72 -1.74
C PRO A 72 -9.90 9.68 -0.76
N LEU A 73 -9.13 10.25 0.16
CA LEU A 73 -9.62 11.26 1.11
C LEU A 73 -10.39 12.40 0.39
N PRO A 74 -11.64 12.71 0.82
CA PRO A 74 -12.45 13.76 0.19
C PRO A 74 -11.80 15.14 0.25
N LYS A 75 -11.77 15.86 -0.88
CA LYS A 75 -11.10 17.17 -1.00
C LYS A 75 -11.60 18.26 -0.05
N GLN A 76 -12.85 18.15 0.43
CA GLN A 76 -13.45 19.15 1.32
C GLN A 76 -13.04 18.98 2.80
N GLY A 77 -12.45 17.83 3.16
CA GLY A 77 -11.98 17.60 4.53
C GLY A 77 -10.62 18.26 4.80
N LYS A 78 -10.40 18.64 6.05
CA LYS A 78 -9.11 19.17 6.55
C LYS A 78 -8.33 18.01 7.19
N TRP A 79 -7.63 17.23 6.38
CA TRP A 79 -6.97 16.00 6.85
C TRP A 79 -5.60 16.26 7.46
N ALA A 80 -5.17 15.32 8.31
CA ALA A 80 -3.85 15.28 8.90
C ALA A 80 -2.74 15.30 7.84
N LEU A 81 -1.64 15.97 8.15
CA LEU A 81 -0.47 16.04 7.27
C LEU A 81 0.32 14.73 7.33
N MET A 82 0.08 13.86 6.35
CA MET A 82 0.80 12.60 6.17
C MET A 82 1.85 12.73 5.05
N PRO A 83 2.98 11.98 5.11
CA PRO A 83 3.94 11.92 4.02
C PRO A 83 3.30 11.51 2.70
N THR A 84 3.74 12.11 1.60
CA THR A 84 3.24 11.75 0.26
C THR A 84 3.86 10.44 -0.18
N LEU A 85 3.02 9.43 -0.39
CA LEU A 85 3.42 8.11 -0.87
C LEU A 85 3.35 8.06 -2.40
N LYS A 86 4.28 7.33 -3.02
CA LYS A 86 4.31 7.11 -4.47
C LYS A 86 3.42 5.95 -4.90
N THR A 87 3.30 4.94 -4.06
CA THR A 87 2.73 3.64 -4.46
C THR A 87 1.27 3.45 -4.07
N ARG A 88 0.77 4.22 -3.08
CA ARG A 88 -0.59 4.15 -2.53
C ARG A 88 -1.14 5.53 -2.24
N SER A 89 -2.46 5.62 -2.13
CA SER A 89 -3.15 6.82 -1.66
C SER A 89 -3.82 6.56 -0.31
N TYR A 90 -4.08 7.63 0.45
CA TYR A 90 -4.78 7.54 1.73
C TYR A 90 -6.29 7.52 1.54
N THR A 91 -6.97 6.78 2.41
CA THR A 91 -8.43 6.70 2.53
C THR A 91 -8.84 6.63 4.00
N LEU A 92 -10.14 6.60 4.26
CA LEU A 92 -10.70 6.28 5.57
C LEU A 92 -11.27 4.86 5.57
N ARG A 93 -11.08 4.15 6.67
CA ARG A 93 -11.64 2.81 6.90
C ARG A 93 -12.30 2.74 8.27
N GLN A 94 -13.18 1.77 8.47
CA GLN A 94 -13.75 1.50 9.78
C GLN A 94 -12.66 1.14 10.80
N LEU A 95 -12.95 1.40 12.08
CA LEU A 95 -12.17 0.82 13.17
C LEU A 95 -12.33 -0.70 13.18
N TYR A 96 -11.26 -1.37 13.59
CA TYR A 96 -11.28 -2.79 13.94
C TYR A 96 -11.27 -2.96 15.46
N ASP A 97 -11.18 -4.20 15.93
CA ASP A 97 -11.19 -4.51 17.36
C ASP A 97 -10.04 -3.78 18.08
N GLY A 98 -10.40 -3.01 19.11
CA GLY A 98 -9.46 -2.15 19.83
C GLY A 98 -10.19 -1.25 20.84
N TYR A 99 -9.60 -0.09 21.12
CA TYR A 99 -10.08 0.84 22.15
C TYR A 99 -10.11 2.26 21.64
N VAL A 100 -11.14 3.01 22.03
CA VAL A 100 -11.25 4.45 21.78
C VAL A 100 -11.23 5.18 23.11
N TYR A 101 -10.37 6.19 23.20
CA TYR A 101 -10.22 7.04 24.37
C TYR A 101 -10.69 8.45 24.05
N VAL A 102 -11.46 9.03 24.95
CA VAL A 102 -11.96 10.40 24.82
C VAL A 102 -11.66 11.15 26.10
N PHE A 103 -10.77 12.14 26.02
CA PHE A 103 -10.60 13.12 27.08
C PHE A 103 -11.51 14.31 26.80
N ASP A 104 -12.55 14.47 27.62
CA ASP A 104 -13.41 15.64 27.61
C ASP A 104 -12.71 16.76 28.36
N GLU A 105 -12.15 17.73 27.64
CA GLU A 105 -11.39 18.83 28.21
C GLU A 105 -12.28 19.78 29.01
N THR A 106 -13.54 19.95 28.57
CA THR A 106 -14.51 20.80 29.26
C THR A 106 -14.96 20.18 30.58
N ALA A 107 -15.15 18.85 30.62
CA ALA A 107 -15.54 18.13 31.84
C ALA A 107 -14.35 17.68 32.70
N GLY A 108 -13.13 17.66 32.17
CA GLY A 108 -11.93 17.16 32.85
C GLY A 108 -11.93 15.64 33.07
N THR A 109 -12.59 14.88 32.19
CA THR A 109 -12.80 13.43 32.36
C THR A 109 -12.28 12.62 31.18
N LEU A 110 -11.58 11.52 31.48
CA LEU A 110 -11.19 10.51 30.48
C LEU A 110 -12.23 9.39 30.43
N HIS A 111 -12.71 9.08 29.24
CA HIS A 111 -13.61 7.97 28.97
C HIS A 111 -12.94 6.93 28.06
N GLU A 112 -13.21 5.66 28.32
CA GLU A 112 -12.66 4.52 27.61
C GLU A 112 -13.79 3.68 27.00
N TYR A 113 -13.60 3.25 25.76
CA TYR A 113 -14.57 2.46 25.00
C TYR A 113 -13.87 1.27 24.35
N VAL A 114 -14.51 0.10 24.40
CA VAL A 114 -14.15 -1.04 23.55
C VAL A 114 -14.79 -0.84 22.18
N ALA A 115 -13.99 -0.89 21.11
CA ALA A 115 -14.47 -0.89 19.74
C ALA A 115 -14.55 -2.33 19.23
N SER A 116 -15.70 -2.73 18.67
CA SER A 116 -15.87 -4.03 18.03
C SER A 116 -16.06 -3.90 16.52
N ALA A 117 -15.17 -4.51 15.75
CA ALA A 117 -15.21 -4.53 14.29
C ALA A 117 -16.45 -5.27 13.77
N ASN A 118 -16.82 -6.37 14.44
CA ASN A 118 -17.88 -7.28 13.98
C ASN A 118 -19.24 -6.59 13.94
N ASN A 119 -19.59 -5.88 15.02
CA ASN A 119 -20.89 -5.22 15.15
C ASN A 119 -20.82 -3.69 15.02
N GLY A 120 -19.63 -3.09 14.93
CA GLY A 120 -19.45 -1.64 14.80
C GLY A 120 -19.80 -0.83 16.04
N HIS A 121 -20.00 -1.46 17.21
CA HIS A 121 -20.37 -0.78 18.45
C HIS A 121 -19.16 -0.35 19.27
N LEU A 122 -19.37 0.72 20.02
CA LEU A 122 -18.48 1.28 21.03
C LEU A 122 -19.14 1.10 22.39
N SER A 123 -18.55 0.25 23.23
CA SER A 123 -19.06 -0.05 24.56
C SER A 123 -18.22 0.65 25.62
N ARG A 124 -18.83 1.56 26.39
CA ARG A 124 -18.12 2.33 27.42
C ARG A 124 -17.70 1.41 28.56
N ILE A 125 -16.42 1.46 28.93
CA ILE A 125 -15.88 0.88 30.16
C ILE A 125 -16.00 1.94 31.24
N VAL A 126 -16.78 1.64 32.28
CA VAL A 126 -16.89 2.50 33.47
C VAL A 126 -15.95 1.95 34.53
N TRP A 127 -14.94 2.73 34.89
CA TRP A 127 -13.94 2.30 35.88
C TRP A 127 -14.59 2.18 37.26
N THR A 128 -14.51 0.99 37.83
CA THR A 128 -14.89 0.72 39.23
C THR A 128 -13.70 0.93 40.16
N ASP A 129 -13.93 1.07 41.47
CA ASP A 129 -12.85 1.23 42.47
C ASP A 129 -11.80 0.11 42.38
N ALA A 130 -12.24 -1.11 42.06
CA ALA A 130 -11.36 -2.26 41.88
C ALA A 130 -10.52 -2.21 40.59
N GLN A 131 -10.84 -1.33 39.64
CA GLN A 131 -10.15 -1.19 38.35
C GLN A 131 -9.22 0.01 38.30
N ILE A 132 -9.33 0.94 39.26
CA ILE A 132 -8.40 2.06 39.41
C ILE A 132 -7.00 1.50 39.67
N GLY A 133 -6.01 1.94 38.90
CA GLY A 133 -4.64 1.46 39.00
C GLY A 133 -4.32 0.19 38.19
N ASN A 134 -5.32 -0.45 37.58
CA ASN A 134 -5.14 -1.68 36.80
C ASN A 134 -4.99 -1.40 35.30
N ASP A 135 -4.08 -2.10 34.64
CA ASP A 135 -3.86 -1.96 33.19
C ASP A 135 -4.94 -2.64 32.35
N GLN A 136 -5.55 -3.71 32.90
CA GLN A 136 -6.61 -4.46 32.24
C GLN A 136 -7.94 -4.11 32.89
N ARG A 137 -8.88 -3.61 32.09
CA ARG A 137 -10.18 -3.15 32.57
C ARG A 137 -11.28 -3.71 31.68
N SER A 138 -12.34 -4.19 32.31
CA SER A 138 -13.48 -4.87 31.68
C SER A 138 -14.81 -4.32 32.22
N GLY A 139 -15.95 -4.86 31.81
CA GLY A 139 -17.26 -4.35 32.23
C GLY A 139 -17.83 -3.31 31.26
N ALA A 140 -17.67 -3.57 29.96
CA ALA A 140 -18.21 -2.72 28.92
C ALA A 140 -19.76 -2.76 28.95
N SER A 141 -20.39 -1.60 28.87
CA SER A 141 -21.85 -1.43 28.85
C SER A 141 -22.47 -1.68 27.47
N ASP A 142 -23.80 -1.63 27.35
CA ASP A 142 -24.51 -1.69 26.08
C ASP A 142 -23.91 -0.69 25.07
N GLY A 143 -23.33 -1.25 24.01
CA GLY A 143 -22.59 -0.48 23.02
C GLY A 143 -23.52 0.34 22.12
N LYS A 144 -22.98 1.41 21.55
CA LYS A 144 -23.64 2.19 20.48
C LYS A 144 -22.68 2.36 19.30
N PRO A 145 -23.15 2.49 18.06
CA PRO A 145 -22.27 2.67 16.90
C PRO A 145 -21.67 4.08 16.79
N PHE A 146 -21.78 4.90 17.84
CA PHE A 146 -21.29 6.26 17.93
C PHE A 146 -21.00 6.63 19.38
N LEU A 147 -20.11 7.60 19.56
CA LEU A 147 -19.87 8.32 20.80
C LEU A 147 -20.88 9.47 20.94
N LEU A 148 -21.31 9.80 22.15
CA LEU A 148 -22.30 10.86 22.38
C LEU A 148 -21.78 11.86 23.42
N TYR A 149 -21.55 13.12 23.01
CA TYR A 149 -20.97 14.17 23.85
C TYR A 149 -21.73 15.50 23.74
N PRO A 150 -21.70 16.35 24.79
CA PRO A 150 -22.39 17.64 24.75
C PRO A 150 -21.83 18.57 23.67
N ARG A 151 -22.70 19.33 23.01
CA ARG A 151 -22.35 20.21 21.86
C ARG A 151 -21.34 21.31 22.12
N ARG A 152 -21.12 21.66 23.39
CA ARG A 152 -20.25 22.77 23.78
C ARG A 152 -18.89 22.29 24.29
N ASN A 153 -18.64 20.98 24.22
CA ASN A 153 -17.44 20.40 24.80
C ASN A 153 -16.33 20.29 23.76
N THR A 154 -15.11 20.50 24.23
CA THR A 154 -13.88 20.22 23.48
C THR A 154 -13.36 18.85 23.89
N LEU A 155 -13.10 18.00 22.90
CA LEU A 155 -12.68 16.62 23.10
C LEU A 155 -11.29 16.39 22.53
N HIS A 156 -10.55 15.46 23.12
CA HIS A 156 -9.37 14.84 22.53
C HIS A 156 -9.66 13.35 22.36
N ILE A 157 -9.58 12.82 21.14
CA ILE A 157 -9.99 11.45 20.81
C ILE A 157 -8.80 10.68 20.21
N ALA A 158 -8.59 9.46 20.67
CA ALA A 158 -7.56 8.57 20.13
C ALA A 158 -8.06 7.13 20.01
N PHE A 159 -7.53 6.41 19.04
CA PHE A 159 -7.72 4.97 18.89
C PHE A 159 -6.42 4.24 19.26
N SER A 160 -6.57 3.06 19.85
CA SER A 160 -5.44 2.17 20.13
C SER A 160 -5.86 0.71 19.94
N PRO A 161 -5.08 -0.11 19.23
CA PRO A 161 -5.33 -1.54 19.09
C PRO A 161 -5.19 -2.29 20.43
N GLN A 162 -4.37 -1.76 21.34
CA GLN A 162 -4.14 -2.30 22.68
C GLN A 162 -4.80 -1.41 23.74
N GLN A 163 -5.30 -2.02 24.81
CA GLN A 163 -5.82 -1.25 25.94
C GLN A 163 -4.70 -0.44 26.59
N TRP A 164 -4.86 0.87 26.75
CA TRP A 164 -3.90 1.74 27.43
C TRP A 164 -3.62 1.24 28.85
N THR A 165 -2.35 1.25 29.23
CA THR A 165 -1.95 0.97 30.61
C THR A 165 -2.47 2.07 31.52
N TRP A 166 -2.54 1.78 32.83
CA TRP A 166 -2.92 2.80 33.79
C TRP A 166 -2.00 4.03 33.72
N ARG A 167 -0.69 3.79 33.50
CA ARG A 167 0.31 4.83 33.31
C ARG A 167 0.00 5.75 32.13
N VAL A 168 -0.36 5.18 30.97
CA VAL A 168 -0.72 5.98 29.77
C VAL A 168 -1.98 6.78 30.03
N CYS A 169 -3.00 6.18 30.66
CA CYS A 169 -4.22 6.88 31.05
C CYS A 169 -3.94 8.09 31.96
N GLU A 170 -3.14 7.93 33.01
CA GLU A 170 -2.79 9.03 33.93
C GLU A 170 -1.92 10.10 33.25
N HIS A 171 -0.99 9.71 32.38
CA HIS A 171 -0.21 10.65 31.59
C HIS A 171 -1.11 11.49 30.68
N MET A 172 -2.05 10.87 29.97
CA MET A 172 -3.02 11.60 29.14
C MET A 172 -3.96 12.47 29.97
N ARG A 173 -4.35 12.06 31.18
CA ARG A 173 -5.17 12.90 32.07
C ARG A 173 -4.42 14.14 32.55
N SER A 174 -3.13 14.03 32.84
CA SER A 174 -2.33 15.10 33.44
C SER A 174 -1.62 16.01 32.42
N SER A 175 -1.26 15.51 31.24
CA SER A 175 -0.45 16.25 30.26
C SER A 175 -1.29 16.83 29.11
N ALA A 176 -1.63 18.13 29.20
CA ALA A 176 -2.28 18.85 28.09
C ALA A 176 -1.43 18.90 26.80
N PRO A 177 -0.09 19.15 26.86
CA PRO A 177 0.73 19.16 25.66
C PRO A 177 0.76 17.82 24.93
N SER A 178 0.84 16.71 25.67
CA SER A 178 0.83 15.38 25.06
C SER A 178 -0.52 15.05 24.42
N ARG A 179 -1.65 15.43 25.04
CA ARG A 179 -2.97 15.29 24.43
C ARG A 179 -3.07 16.06 23.10
N ALA A 180 -2.64 17.31 23.09
CA ALA A 180 -2.69 18.15 21.89
C ALA A 180 -1.81 17.63 20.73
N LEU A 181 -0.76 16.87 21.04
CA LEU A 181 0.15 16.30 20.04
C LEU A 181 -0.27 14.91 19.57
N TRP A 182 -0.80 14.06 20.46
CA TRP A 182 -1.01 12.63 20.18
C TRP A 182 -2.47 12.26 19.96
N MET A 183 -3.42 13.09 20.39
CA MET A 183 -4.86 12.84 20.24
C MET A 183 -5.49 13.84 19.25
N LYS A 184 -6.57 13.43 18.60
CA LYS A 184 -7.35 14.30 17.71
C LYS A 184 -8.20 15.27 18.52
N ALA A 185 -7.88 16.56 18.44
CA ALA A 185 -8.70 17.61 19.03
C ALA A 185 -9.99 17.83 18.23
N LEU A 186 -11.10 18.00 18.92
CA LEU A 186 -12.41 18.23 18.33
C LEU A 186 -13.19 19.25 19.16
N ASP A 187 -13.36 20.46 18.62
CA ASP A 187 -14.26 21.47 19.19
C ASP A 187 -15.67 21.27 18.63
N LEU A 188 -16.57 20.71 19.43
CA LEU A 188 -17.95 20.45 19.02
C LEU A 188 -18.76 21.74 18.85
N ALA A 189 -18.42 22.81 19.57
CA ALA A 189 -19.11 24.09 19.46
C ALA A 189 -18.81 24.72 18.10
N SER A 190 -17.52 24.73 17.72
CA SER A 190 -17.07 25.20 16.41
C SER A 190 -17.58 24.29 15.29
N TYR A 191 -17.56 22.96 15.46
CA TYR A 191 -18.12 22.03 14.48
C TYR A 191 -19.61 22.30 14.22
N CYS A 192 -20.42 22.51 15.25
CA CYS A 192 -21.85 22.81 15.08
C CYS A 192 -22.11 24.13 14.33
N ILE A 193 -21.11 25.00 14.17
CA ILE A 193 -21.24 26.24 13.39
C ILE A 193 -20.70 26.05 11.98
N THR A 194 -19.56 25.37 11.85
CA THR A 194 -18.77 25.33 10.62
C THR A 194 -18.93 24.05 9.81
N MET A 195 -19.26 22.93 10.46
CA MET A 195 -19.23 21.57 9.93
C MET A 195 -17.88 21.19 9.30
N ALA A 196 -16.79 21.81 9.75
CA ALA A 196 -15.49 21.77 9.07
C ALA A 196 -14.31 21.80 10.06
N GLU A 197 -14.41 21.05 11.15
CA GLU A 197 -13.29 20.80 12.05
C GLU A 197 -12.23 19.89 11.39
N PRO A 198 -10.96 19.99 11.79
CA PRO A 198 -9.90 19.08 11.34
C PRO A 198 -10.30 17.60 11.48
N ASP A 199 -9.90 16.78 10.51
CA ASP A 199 -10.12 15.33 10.48
C ASP A 199 -11.60 14.89 10.50
N THR A 200 -12.56 15.81 10.31
CA THR A 200 -14.00 15.51 10.37
C THR A 200 -14.74 15.65 9.05
N LEU A 201 -15.85 14.94 8.93
CA LEU A 201 -16.89 15.17 7.93
C LEU A 201 -18.30 14.96 8.53
N PRO A 202 -19.34 15.56 7.94
CA PRO A 202 -20.73 15.22 8.26
C PRO A 202 -21.02 13.73 8.09
N LEU A 203 -21.79 13.14 9.02
CA LEU A 203 -22.07 11.71 9.05
C LEU A 203 -22.80 11.21 7.78
N ASN A 204 -23.62 12.06 7.16
CA ASN A 204 -24.31 11.73 5.92
C ASN A 204 -23.37 11.46 4.72
N ARG A 205 -22.08 11.83 4.83
CA ARG A 205 -21.02 11.55 3.84
C ARG A 205 -20.20 10.30 4.16
N ILE A 206 -20.57 9.51 5.17
CA ILE A 206 -19.78 8.33 5.57
C ILE A 206 -19.58 7.32 4.43
N ALA A 207 -20.62 7.05 3.62
CA ALA A 207 -20.52 6.18 2.44
C ALA A 207 -19.70 6.78 1.30
N GLU A 208 -19.47 8.09 1.28
CA GLU A 208 -18.58 8.74 0.30
C GLU A 208 -17.12 8.70 0.77
N ALA A 209 -16.89 8.82 2.08
CA ALA A 209 -15.55 8.99 2.65
C ALA A 209 -14.87 7.68 3.08
N VAL A 210 -15.64 6.69 3.55
CA VAL A 210 -15.09 5.48 4.19
C VAL A 210 -15.14 4.29 3.22
N ALA A 211 -13.99 3.71 2.88
CA ALA A 211 -13.85 2.78 1.76
C ALA A 211 -14.46 1.39 1.96
N ASP A 212 -14.61 0.96 3.21
CA ASP A 212 -15.29 -0.28 3.57
C ASP A 212 -16.76 -0.05 4.01
N ILE A 213 -17.31 1.14 3.75
CA ILE A 213 -18.73 1.46 3.94
C ILE A 213 -19.39 1.77 2.59
N ASP A 214 -20.44 1.02 2.28
CA ASP A 214 -21.24 1.18 1.07
C ASP A 214 -22.57 1.90 1.34
N LYS A 215 -23.14 2.47 0.28
CA LYS A 215 -24.41 3.20 0.34
C LYS A 215 -25.61 2.24 0.33
N GLY A 216 -26.41 2.27 1.39
CA GLY A 216 -27.68 1.55 1.55
C GLY A 216 -27.57 0.04 1.79
N HIS A 217 -26.62 -0.63 1.13
CA HIS A 217 -26.37 -2.06 1.30
C HIS A 217 -24.90 -2.37 1.02
N VAL A 218 -24.42 -3.43 1.67
CA VAL A 218 -23.04 -3.94 1.49
C VAL A 218 -22.93 -4.65 0.14
N ALA A 219 -21.88 -4.34 -0.62
CA ALA A 219 -21.48 -5.04 -1.82
C ALA A 219 -20.15 -5.78 -1.56
N ASP A 220 -20.22 -7.11 -1.44
CA ASP A 220 -19.03 -7.94 -1.26
C ASP A 220 -18.30 -8.10 -2.61
N ASP A 221 -17.22 -7.33 -2.79
CA ASP A 221 -16.38 -7.28 -3.99
C ASP A 221 -14.94 -7.75 -3.75
N GLY A 222 -14.65 -8.31 -2.56
CA GLY A 222 -13.32 -8.76 -2.18
C GLY A 222 -12.29 -7.64 -1.94
N ARG A 223 -12.71 -6.37 -1.82
CA ARG A 223 -11.79 -5.26 -1.53
C ARG A 223 -11.04 -5.44 -0.21
N PHE A 224 -9.78 -5.00 -0.20
CA PHE A 224 -8.87 -5.04 0.94
C PHE A 224 -8.54 -6.45 1.46
N ALA A 225 -8.79 -7.51 0.68
CA ALA A 225 -8.47 -8.88 1.07
C ALA A 225 -6.97 -9.11 1.31
N ASP A 226 -6.13 -8.31 0.68
CA ASP A 226 -4.67 -8.29 0.75
C ASP A 226 -4.10 -7.30 1.78
N SER A 227 -4.97 -6.55 2.48
CA SER A 227 -4.56 -5.62 3.54
C SER A 227 -4.28 -6.34 4.86
N ALA A 228 -3.55 -5.69 5.77
CA ALA A 228 -3.25 -6.20 7.10
C ALA A 228 -4.53 -6.38 7.96
N ILE A 229 -5.61 -5.68 7.62
CA ILE A 229 -6.92 -5.81 8.26
C ILE A 229 -7.95 -6.09 7.15
N PRO A 230 -8.12 -7.35 6.75
CA PRO A 230 -9.01 -7.71 5.65
C PRO A 230 -10.48 -7.49 6.01
N THR A 231 -11.32 -7.38 4.96
CA THR A 231 -12.78 -7.23 5.09
C THR A 231 -13.50 -8.55 5.33
N ALA A 232 -12.87 -9.66 4.94
CA ALA A 232 -13.32 -11.00 5.25
C ALA A 232 -12.51 -11.58 6.41
N ARG A 233 -13.19 -12.32 7.29
CA ARG A 233 -12.51 -13.08 8.35
C ARG A 233 -11.50 -14.06 7.72
N PRO A 234 -10.22 -13.98 8.09
CA PRO A 234 -9.21 -14.94 7.64
C PRO A 234 -9.60 -16.36 8.01
N LEU A 235 -9.34 -17.30 7.12
CA LEU A 235 -9.45 -18.73 7.36
C LEU A 235 -8.19 -19.18 8.14
N SER A 236 -7.98 -18.74 9.37
CA SER A 236 -6.86 -19.28 10.16
C SER A 236 -7.26 -20.65 10.74
N GLU A 237 -6.37 -21.63 10.56
CA GLU A 237 -6.45 -22.95 11.22
C GLU A 237 -5.85 -22.91 12.64
N ASP A 238 -5.06 -21.88 12.95
CA ASP A 238 -4.41 -21.70 14.24
C ASP A 238 -5.30 -20.93 15.22
N ALA A 239 -5.63 -21.58 16.34
CA ALA A 239 -6.47 -21.02 17.40
C ALA A 239 -5.75 -19.98 18.28
N GLU A 240 -4.42 -19.85 18.17
CA GLU A 240 -3.60 -18.99 19.03
C GLU A 240 -3.49 -17.54 18.54
N THR A 241 -3.71 -17.28 17.24
CA THR A 241 -3.78 -15.92 16.69
C THR A 241 -5.24 -15.51 16.57
N HIS A 242 -5.67 -14.51 17.34
CA HIS A 242 -6.95 -13.84 17.09
C HIS A 242 -6.81 -13.02 15.80
N PRO A 243 -7.39 -13.46 14.66
CA PRO A 243 -7.17 -12.76 13.40
C PRO A 243 -7.86 -11.39 13.46
N LEU A 244 -7.13 -10.33 13.13
CA LEU A 244 -7.70 -8.98 12.97
C LEU A 244 -8.42 -8.90 11.63
N TRP A 245 -9.66 -8.43 11.63
CA TRP A 245 -10.45 -8.19 10.43
C TRP A 245 -11.56 -7.18 10.73
N ALA A 246 -12.06 -6.51 9.70
CA ALA A 246 -13.14 -5.54 9.83
C ALA A 246 -14.17 -5.72 8.71
N PRO A 247 -15.36 -6.29 9.00
CA PRO A 247 -16.37 -6.53 7.97
C PRO A 247 -16.79 -5.25 7.25
N LEU A 248 -17.23 -5.38 6.00
CA LEU A 248 -17.91 -4.30 5.29
C LEU A 248 -19.15 -3.83 6.05
N GLY A 249 -19.53 -2.56 5.86
CA GLY A 249 -20.73 -1.98 6.48
C GLY A 249 -21.56 -1.18 5.48
N ALA A 250 -22.82 -0.93 5.84
CA ALA A 250 -23.69 -0.03 5.08
C ALA A 250 -23.90 1.27 5.87
N ASP A 251 -23.86 2.43 5.21
CA ASP A 251 -24.03 3.75 5.83
C ASP A 251 -25.30 3.88 6.70
N VAL A 252 -26.40 3.24 6.27
CA VAL A 252 -27.68 3.16 6.98
C VAL A 252 -27.54 2.60 8.40
N PHE A 253 -26.52 1.79 8.68
CA PHE A 253 -26.25 1.30 10.02
C PHE A 253 -25.87 2.45 10.97
N TRP A 254 -24.97 3.35 10.57
CA TRP A 254 -24.58 4.50 11.39
C TRP A 254 -25.62 5.62 11.34
N GLN A 255 -26.03 6.02 10.12
CA GLN A 255 -27.00 7.11 9.92
C GLN A 255 -28.35 6.80 10.58
N GLY A 256 -28.82 5.55 10.48
CA GLY A 256 -30.07 5.11 11.07
C GLY A 256 -30.03 4.92 12.59
N SER A 257 -28.84 4.95 13.20
CA SER A 257 -28.66 4.76 14.64
C SER A 257 -28.64 6.07 15.43
N VAL A 258 -28.34 7.20 14.77
CA VAL A 258 -28.31 8.51 15.42
C VAL A 258 -29.68 9.19 15.38
N ASP A 259 -30.00 9.98 16.41
CA ASP A 259 -31.27 10.72 16.46
C ASP A 259 -31.24 12.02 15.64
N ASP A 260 -30.09 12.69 15.58
CA ASP A 260 -29.86 13.94 14.84
C ASP A 260 -28.74 13.73 13.81
N GLN A 261 -29.11 13.30 12.60
CA GLN A 261 -28.15 13.04 11.53
C GLN A 261 -27.44 14.31 11.04
N ASP A 262 -28.14 15.43 11.01
CA ASP A 262 -27.64 16.69 10.45
C ASP A 262 -26.47 17.24 11.27
N SER A 263 -26.52 17.07 12.59
CA SER A 263 -25.46 17.53 13.50
C SER A 263 -24.38 16.48 13.77
N SER A 264 -24.58 15.23 13.33
CA SER A 264 -23.65 14.13 13.59
C SER A 264 -22.45 14.17 12.65
N LEU A 265 -21.33 13.62 13.11
CA LEU A 265 -20.07 13.67 12.37
C LEU A 265 -19.33 12.34 12.41
N LEU A 266 -18.43 12.16 11.44
CA LEU A 266 -17.34 11.19 11.53
C LEU A 266 -16.03 11.91 11.83
N ILE A 267 -15.12 11.23 12.54
CA ILE A 267 -13.77 11.72 12.84
C ILE A 267 -12.74 10.67 12.47
N ALA A 268 -11.70 11.06 11.73
CA ALA A 268 -10.59 10.20 11.35
C ALA A 268 -9.52 10.18 12.45
N LEU A 269 -9.33 9.02 13.07
CA LEU A 269 -8.32 8.77 14.11
C LEU A 269 -7.05 8.21 13.49
N ASP A 270 -5.93 8.47 14.15
CA ASP A 270 -4.62 7.96 13.73
C ASP A 270 -4.48 6.47 14.05
N ASP A 271 -3.93 5.73 13.09
CA ASP A 271 -3.60 4.31 13.22
C ASP A 271 -2.32 3.99 12.41
N PRO A 272 -1.18 4.56 12.83
CA PRO A 272 0.04 4.54 12.03
C PRO A 272 0.64 3.14 11.86
N LEU A 273 0.44 2.23 12.83
CA LEU A 273 0.96 0.88 12.75
C LEU A 273 0.18 0.02 11.74
N ALA A 274 -1.12 0.20 11.61
CA ALA A 274 -1.86 -0.52 10.56
C ALA A 274 -1.51 -0.01 9.17
N VAL A 275 -1.36 1.31 8.97
CA VAL A 275 -0.85 1.89 7.72
C VAL A 275 0.53 1.31 7.40
N PHE A 276 1.39 1.17 8.40
CA PHE A 276 2.72 0.64 8.19
C PHE A 276 2.71 -0.85 7.81
N ASN A 277 1.86 -1.64 8.46
CA ASN A 277 1.64 -3.04 8.10
C ASN A 277 1.07 -3.17 6.67
N ASP A 278 0.16 -2.30 6.24
CA ASP A 278 -0.36 -2.31 4.86
C ASP A 278 0.74 -2.02 3.82
N LEU A 279 1.69 -1.11 4.13
CA LEU A 279 2.89 -0.90 3.29
C LEU A 279 3.79 -2.14 3.27
N GLY A 280 3.97 -2.80 4.42
CA GLY A 280 4.69 -4.06 4.52
C GLY A 280 4.06 -5.17 3.68
N MET A 281 2.74 -5.34 3.74
CA MET A 281 2.01 -6.33 2.93
C MET A 281 2.21 -6.10 1.44
N GLN A 282 2.14 -4.84 0.98
CA GLN A 282 2.42 -4.52 -0.42
C GLN A 282 3.88 -4.80 -0.79
N LEU A 283 4.83 -4.44 0.07
CA LEU A 283 6.25 -4.70 -0.19
C LEU A 283 6.53 -6.20 -0.34
N ALA A 284 5.94 -7.02 0.54
CA ALA A 284 6.04 -8.47 0.44
C ALA A 284 5.49 -9.00 -0.89
N ALA A 285 4.36 -8.45 -1.34
CA ALA A 285 3.76 -8.83 -2.63
C ALA A 285 4.60 -8.36 -3.83
N ASP A 286 5.14 -7.14 -3.80
CA ASP A 286 6.05 -6.62 -4.84
C ASP A 286 7.32 -7.49 -4.94
N GLN A 287 7.90 -7.86 -3.80
CA GLN A 287 9.06 -8.75 -3.74
C GLN A 287 8.74 -10.16 -4.23
N ALA A 288 7.56 -10.70 -3.89
CA ALA A 288 7.11 -11.99 -4.39
C ALA A 288 6.95 -11.98 -5.92
N ALA A 289 6.28 -10.96 -6.46
CA ALA A 289 6.11 -10.81 -7.90
C ALA A 289 7.46 -10.69 -8.64
N PHE A 290 8.43 -9.95 -8.06
CA PHE A 290 9.76 -9.86 -8.63
C PHE A 290 10.52 -11.20 -8.57
N ARG A 291 10.39 -11.95 -7.47
CA ARG A 291 11.01 -13.28 -7.32
C ARG A 291 10.42 -14.31 -8.27
N ASP A 292 9.11 -14.30 -8.47
CA ASP A 292 8.45 -15.19 -9.42
C ASP A 292 8.97 -14.92 -10.84
N TRP A 293 9.11 -13.64 -11.21
CA TRP A 293 9.73 -13.24 -12.47
C TRP A 293 11.20 -13.68 -12.57
N GLN A 294 11.99 -13.53 -11.50
CA GLN A 294 13.38 -14.00 -11.47
C GLN A 294 13.44 -15.52 -11.67
N ALA A 295 12.63 -16.28 -10.94
CA ALA A 295 12.59 -17.74 -11.04
C ALA A 295 12.25 -18.22 -12.46
N GLU A 296 11.36 -17.51 -13.18
CA GLU A 296 10.96 -17.87 -14.53
C GLU A 296 11.98 -17.43 -15.61
N HIS A 297 12.57 -16.24 -15.46
CA HIS A 297 13.31 -15.60 -16.55
C HIS A 297 14.79 -15.36 -16.30
N GLU A 298 15.27 -15.30 -15.06
CA GLU A 298 16.63 -14.85 -14.73
C GLU A 298 17.71 -15.71 -15.43
N HIS A 299 17.63 -17.03 -15.29
CA HIS A 299 18.61 -17.92 -15.91
C HIS A 299 18.61 -17.81 -17.45
N LYS A 300 17.43 -17.70 -18.06
CA LYS A 300 17.30 -17.52 -19.52
C LYS A 300 17.86 -16.16 -19.97
N ILE A 301 17.65 -15.11 -19.17
CA ILE A 301 18.24 -13.79 -19.40
C ILE A 301 19.76 -13.85 -19.30
N GLN A 302 20.32 -14.50 -18.26
CA GLN A 302 21.77 -14.65 -18.11
C GLN A 302 22.40 -15.40 -19.29
N ILE A 303 21.77 -16.49 -19.74
CA ILE A 303 22.19 -17.21 -20.95
C ILE A 303 22.09 -16.29 -22.16
N ALA A 304 20.96 -15.61 -22.37
CA ALA A 304 20.76 -14.75 -23.52
C ALA A 304 21.74 -13.56 -23.55
N GLN A 305 22.10 -13.00 -22.39
CA GLN A 305 23.14 -11.98 -22.24
C GLN A 305 24.52 -12.55 -22.59
N THR A 306 24.84 -13.75 -22.11
CA THR A 306 26.10 -14.44 -22.40
C THR A 306 26.23 -14.74 -23.90
N VAL A 307 25.17 -15.28 -24.51
CA VAL A 307 25.10 -15.54 -25.95
C VAL A 307 25.24 -14.25 -26.74
N SER A 308 24.54 -13.18 -26.34
CA SER A 308 24.64 -11.87 -27.00
C SER A 308 26.04 -11.27 -26.89
N GLY A 309 26.74 -11.45 -25.77
CA GLY A 309 28.11 -10.97 -25.59
C GLY A 309 29.14 -11.77 -26.40
N LEU A 310 29.00 -13.11 -26.44
CA LEU A 310 29.93 -14.01 -27.13
C LEU A 310 29.75 -14.01 -28.65
N CYS A 311 28.50 -13.98 -29.11
CA CYS A 311 28.16 -14.19 -30.52
C CYS A 311 27.77 -12.90 -31.26
N GLY A 312 27.30 -11.89 -30.51
CA GLY A 312 26.81 -10.62 -31.05
C GLY A 312 27.91 -9.65 -31.47
N ALA A 313 27.50 -8.58 -32.16
CA ALA A 313 28.30 -7.41 -32.45
C ALA A 313 28.76 -6.70 -31.16
N GLU A 314 29.84 -5.93 -31.24
CA GLU A 314 30.46 -5.30 -30.06
C GLU A 314 29.46 -4.38 -29.35
N SER A 315 29.15 -4.74 -28.10
CA SER A 315 28.09 -4.14 -27.28
C SER A 315 28.64 -3.31 -26.12
N ASP A 316 29.94 -3.01 -26.12
CA ASP A 316 30.60 -2.18 -25.10
C ASP A 316 29.96 -0.77 -25.06
N PRO A 317 29.38 -0.35 -23.91
CA PRO A 317 28.74 0.95 -23.75
C PRO A 317 29.61 2.15 -24.13
N GLN A 318 30.93 2.03 -24.01
CA GLN A 318 31.87 3.12 -24.35
C GLN A 318 32.10 3.25 -25.86
N LYS A 319 31.97 2.15 -26.61
CA LYS A 319 32.14 2.10 -28.06
C LYS A 319 30.82 2.28 -28.83
N LEU A 320 29.68 2.23 -28.14
CA LEU A 320 28.38 2.50 -28.72
C LEU A 320 28.22 3.99 -29.11
N PRO A 321 27.51 4.28 -30.22
CA PRO A 321 27.21 5.64 -30.65
C PRO A 321 26.48 6.44 -29.56
N ALA A 322 26.79 7.73 -29.46
CA ALA A 322 26.17 8.62 -28.46
C ALA A 322 24.64 8.69 -28.58
N SER A 323 24.10 8.45 -29.79
CA SER A 323 22.66 8.46 -30.11
C SER A 323 21.86 7.29 -29.52
N VAL A 324 22.53 6.19 -29.17
CA VAL A 324 21.91 4.96 -28.63
C VAL A 324 22.31 4.67 -27.19
N ARG A 325 23.40 5.28 -26.70
CA ARG A 325 23.91 5.12 -25.34
C ARG A 325 22.82 5.46 -24.30
N GLY A 326 22.59 4.54 -23.35
CA GLY A 326 21.62 4.72 -22.26
C GLY A 326 20.17 4.37 -22.62
N ASN A 327 19.88 3.97 -23.86
CA ASN A 327 18.56 3.46 -24.25
C ASN A 327 18.68 2.01 -24.73
N ALA A 328 18.17 1.07 -23.93
CA ALA A 328 18.26 -0.37 -24.21
C ALA A 328 17.57 -0.76 -25.54
N ALA A 329 16.40 -0.19 -25.83
CA ALA A 329 15.66 -0.47 -27.05
C ALA A 329 16.37 0.05 -28.30
N ARG A 330 16.93 1.27 -28.25
CA ARG A 330 17.71 1.83 -29.36
C ARG A 330 19.05 1.13 -29.56
N THR A 331 19.71 0.77 -28.46
CA THR A 331 20.92 -0.06 -28.50
C THR A 331 20.65 -1.39 -29.19
N HIS A 332 19.51 -2.02 -28.87
CA HIS A 332 19.09 -3.26 -29.49
C HIS A 332 18.83 -3.13 -30.99
N GLN A 333 18.08 -2.10 -31.40
CA GLN A 333 17.79 -1.82 -32.81
C GLN A 333 19.07 -1.57 -33.60
N TYR A 334 19.97 -0.74 -33.07
CA TYR A 334 21.28 -0.50 -33.66
C TYR A 334 22.09 -1.79 -33.82
N LEU A 335 22.20 -2.59 -32.76
CA LEU A 335 22.94 -3.83 -32.80
C LEU A 335 22.33 -4.85 -33.76
N SER A 336 21.00 -4.89 -33.91
CA SER A 336 20.34 -5.76 -34.89
C SER A 336 20.60 -5.31 -36.33
N GLU A 337 20.57 -4.00 -36.59
CA GLU A 337 20.85 -3.44 -37.92
C GLU A 337 22.32 -3.60 -38.33
N VAL A 338 23.25 -3.44 -37.39
CA VAL A 338 24.68 -3.68 -37.62
C VAL A 338 24.97 -5.14 -37.93
N GLU A 339 24.30 -6.07 -37.26
CA GLU A 339 24.46 -7.51 -37.52
C GLU A 339 23.90 -7.91 -38.88
N ALA A 340 22.72 -7.41 -39.24
CA ALA A 340 22.13 -7.63 -40.56
C ALA A 340 23.04 -7.06 -41.66
N TYR A 341 23.66 -5.90 -41.42
CA TYR A 341 24.67 -5.34 -42.33
C TYR A 341 25.89 -6.26 -42.47
N PHE A 342 26.44 -6.79 -41.37
CA PHE A 342 27.58 -7.70 -41.45
C PHE A 342 27.26 -9.03 -42.13
N GLU A 343 26.07 -9.59 -41.92
CA GLU A 343 25.61 -10.78 -42.64
C GLU A 343 25.48 -10.52 -44.14
N GLN A 344 24.93 -9.36 -44.52
CA GLN A 344 24.81 -8.95 -45.92
C GLN A 344 26.20 -8.78 -46.57
N CYS A 345 27.17 -8.20 -45.87
CA CYS A 345 28.56 -8.11 -46.36
C CYS A 345 29.18 -9.50 -46.61
N ILE A 346 28.95 -10.48 -45.72
CA ILE A 346 29.47 -11.84 -45.87
C ILE A 346 28.82 -12.55 -47.07
N LEU A 347 27.51 -12.37 -47.27
CA LEU A 347 26.78 -12.95 -48.41
C LEU A 347 27.29 -12.38 -49.74
N GLU A 348 27.45 -11.06 -49.82
CA GLU A 348 27.97 -10.38 -51.01
C GLU A 348 29.40 -10.86 -51.33
N GLU A 349 30.28 -10.99 -50.33
CA GLU A 349 31.65 -11.50 -50.50
C GLU A 349 31.70 -12.98 -50.94
N ALA A 350 30.79 -13.82 -50.45
CA ALA A 350 30.63 -15.21 -50.89
C ALA A 350 30.13 -15.31 -52.34
N GLN A 351 29.27 -14.38 -52.77
CA GLN A 351 28.73 -14.33 -54.13
C GLN A 351 29.79 -13.85 -55.13
N ILE A 352 30.61 -12.88 -54.74
CA ILE A 352 31.75 -12.39 -55.53
C ILE A 352 32.83 -13.47 -55.68
N SER A 353 33.10 -14.26 -54.64
CA SER A 353 34.12 -15.32 -54.67
C SER A 353 33.68 -16.60 -55.40
N SER A 354 32.38 -16.84 -55.54
CA SER A 354 31.83 -18.00 -56.27
C SER A 354 31.60 -17.76 -57.77
N SER A 355 31.54 -16.49 -58.21
CA SER A 355 31.44 -16.13 -59.63
C SER A 355 32.77 -16.31 -60.36
N ASN A 356 32.98 -17.47 -60.99
CA ASN A 356 34.18 -17.80 -61.78
C ASN A 356 34.10 -17.38 -63.27
N VAL A 357 33.09 -16.60 -63.68
CA VAL A 357 32.89 -16.20 -65.09
C VAL A 357 33.22 -14.72 -65.28
N PRO A 358 34.27 -14.37 -66.06
CA PRO A 358 34.59 -12.98 -66.38
C PRO A 358 33.49 -12.39 -67.26
N GLY A 359 32.66 -11.50 -66.68
CA GLY A 359 31.61 -10.76 -67.41
C GLY A 359 30.21 -10.86 -66.82
N ASP A 360 29.96 -11.76 -65.87
CA ASP A 360 28.63 -11.92 -65.25
C ASP A 360 28.33 -10.87 -64.15
N PHE A 361 29.30 -9.99 -63.88
CA PHE A 361 29.26 -8.98 -62.82
C PHE A 361 28.35 -7.76 -63.13
N LEU A 362 27.85 -7.64 -64.37
CA LEU A 362 27.16 -6.43 -64.85
C LEU A 362 25.63 -6.49 -64.83
N LEU A 363 25.01 -7.58 -64.37
CA LEU A 363 23.57 -7.83 -64.54
C LEU A 363 22.76 -8.15 -63.27
N LEU A 364 23.28 -7.90 -62.07
CA LEU A 364 22.51 -8.08 -60.82
C LEU A 364 22.20 -6.72 -60.17
N PRO A 365 20.94 -6.23 -60.21
CA PRO A 365 20.54 -4.91 -59.68
C PRO A 365 20.72 -4.72 -58.16
N ASP A 366 21.00 -5.79 -57.41
CA ASP A 366 20.97 -5.84 -55.94
C ASP A 366 22.36 -5.97 -55.29
N MET A 367 23.43 -5.74 -56.05
CA MET A 367 24.80 -6.17 -55.71
C MET A 367 25.46 -5.45 -54.52
N PHE A 368 24.85 -4.39 -53.97
CA PHE A 368 25.42 -3.62 -52.86
C PHE A 368 24.37 -3.14 -51.86
N LYS A 369 23.45 -4.02 -51.46
CA LYS A 369 22.53 -3.73 -50.34
C LYS A 369 23.30 -3.34 -49.07
N SER A 370 24.50 -3.87 -48.87
CA SER A 370 25.37 -3.48 -47.77
C SER A 370 25.74 -1.98 -47.79
N LEU A 371 25.98 -1.36 -48.95
CA LEU A 371 26.31 0.06 -49.06
C LEU A 371 25.12 0.96 -48.67
N ASP A 372 23.92 0.57 -49.07
CA ASP A 372 22.70 1.30 -48.71
C ASP A 372 22.35 1.10 -47.22
N MET A 373 22.52 -0.12 -46.69
CA MET A 373 22.38 -0.39 -45.26
C MET A 373 23.37 0.41 -44.42
N ARG A 374 24.64 0.50 -44.84
CA ARG A 374 25.68 1.32 -44.20
C ARG A 374 25.30 2.80 -44.17
N LYS A 375 24.86 3.36 -45.31
CA LYS A 375 24.37 4.75 -45.37
C LYS A 375 23.17 4.97 -44.46
N SER A 376 22.28 3.98 -44.35
CA SER A 376 21.11 4.07 -43.47
C SER A 376 21.47 4.05 -41.98
N ILE A 377 22.50 3.29 -41.59
CA ILE A 377 23.01 3.21 -40.21
C ILE A 377 23.73 4.51 -39.88
N GLU A 378 24.57 5.01 -40.78
CA GLU A 378 25.27 6.29 -40.63
C GLU A 378 24.29 7.47 -40.51
N ALA A 379 23.25 7.51 -41.35
CA ALA A 379 22.22 8.55 -41.29
C ALA A 379 21.38 8.51 -39.99
N ARG A 380 21.12 7.32 -39.44
CA ARG A 380 20.28 7.14 -38.25
C ARG A 380 21.04 7.29 -36.93
N TYR A 381 22.27 6.81 -36.86
CA TYR A 381 23.01 6.72 -35.60
C TYR A 381 24.27 7.60 -35.57
N GLY A 382 24.69 8.15 -36.71
CA GLY A 382 25.83 9.05 -36.83
C GLY A 382 27.19 8.36 -36.73
N SER A 383 27.23 7.03 -36.75
CA SER A 383 28.46 6.24 -36.70
C SER A 383 28.46 5.13 -37.74
N VAL A 384 29.62 4.91 -38.35
CA VAL A 384 29.83 3.82 -39.30
C VAL A 384 30.38 2.58 -38.57
N PRO A 385 29.88 1.37 -38.86
CA PRO A 385 30.46 0.14 -38.32
C PRO A 385 31.94 -0.01 -38.72
N THR A 386 32.81 -0.22 -37.73
CA THR A 386 34.27 -0.37 -37.95
C THR A 386 34.60 -1.71 -38.63
N GLU A 387 35.62 -1.71 -39.48
CA GLU A 387 36.12 -2.91 -40.15
C GLU A 387 36.67 -3.96 -39.16
N GLU A 388 37.25 -3.53 -38.04
CA GLU A 388 37.67 -4.41 -36.93
C GLU A 388 36.47 -5.15 -36.31
N ALA A 389 35.33 -4.48 -36.16
CA ALA A 389 34.11 -5.10 -35.65
C ALA A 389 33.52 -6.11 -36.65
N ALA A 390 33.64 -5.83 -37.95
CA ALA A 390 33.26 -6.77 -39.01
C ALA A 390 34.16 -8.03 -39.00
N GLN A 391 35.46 -7.88 -38.76
CA GLN A 391 36.37 -9.02 -38.64
C GLN A 391 36.10 -9.84 -37.37
N ALA A 392 35.92 -9.19 -36.22
CA ALA A 392 35.53 -9.86 -34.98
C ALA A 392 34.18 -10.59 -35.12
N TRP A 393 33.24 -10.00 -35.89
CA TRP A 393 32.00 -10.67 -36.25
C TRP A 393 32.28 -11.93 -37.07
N LYS A 394 33.10 -11.87 -38.14
CA LYS A 394 33.48 -13.04 -38.95
C LYS A 394 34.12 -14.15 -38.09
N ASP A 395 35.04 -13.80 -37.19
CA ASP A 395 35.74 -14.77 -36.33
C ASP A 395 34.79 -15.51 -35.36
N ARG A 396 33.71 -14.84 -34.95
CA ARG A 396 32.66 -15.42 -34.07
C ARG A 396 31.65 -16.31 -34.80
N HIS A 397 31.76 -16.47 -36.12
CA HIS A 397 30.82 -17.26 -36.92
C HIS A 397 30.68 -18.72 -36.46
N LYS A 398 31.74 -19.33 -35.93
CA LYS A 398 31.66 -20.71 -35.40
C LYS A 398 30.62 -20.84 -34.27
N TRP A 399 30.49 -19.82 -33.43
CA TRP A 399 29.60 -19.83 -32.27
C TRP A 399 28.15 -19.55 -32.67
N ARG A 400 27.94 -18.69 -33.68
CA ARG A 400 26.61 -18.39 -34.23
C ARG A 400 25.96 -19.56 -34.97
N ARG A 401 26.74 -20.59 -35.36
CA ARG A 401 26.18 -21.84 -35.91
C ARG A 401 25.56 -22.72 -34.84
N GLU A 402 26.09 -22.66 -33.62
CA GLU A 402 25.68 -23.53 -32.51
C GLU A 402 24.58 -22.88 -31.65
N VAL A 403 24.38 -21.56 -31.77
CA VAL A 403 23.50 -20.80 -30.88
C VAL A 403 22.65 -19.80 -31.67
N ASP A 404 21.36 -19.73 -31.33
CA ASP A 404 20.42 -18.77 -31.88
C ASP A 404 20.54 -17.40 -31.19
N LEU A 405 21.33 -16.51 -31.80
CA LEU A 405 21.53 -15.13 -31.35
C LEU A 405 20.25 -14.27 -31.48
N GLY A 406 19.45 -14.50 -32.53
CA GLY A 406 18.24 -13.74 -32.79
C GLY A 406 17.19 -13.97 -31.70
N SER A 407 16.96 -15.23 -31.35
CA SER A 407 16.06 -15.60 -30.26
C SER A 407 16.54 -15.11 -28.89
N ALA A 408 17.86 -15.20 -28.61
CA ALA A 408 18.43 -14.66 -27.37
C ALA A 408 18.16 -13.16 -27.24
N ARG A 409 18.36 -12.42 -28.32
CA ARG A 409 18.11 -10.97 -28.39
C ARG A 409 16.65 -10.60 -28.20
N GLN A 410 15.77 -11.27 -28.91
CA GLN A 410 14.33 -11.08 -28.79
C GLN A 410 13.86 -11.34 -27.35
N TYR A 411 14.37 -12.40 -26.71
CA TYR A 411 14.02 -12.73 -25.34
C TYR A 411 14.42 -11.63 -24.35
N LEU A 412 15.63 -11.07 -24.49
CA LEU A 412 16.07 -9.94 -23.67
C LEU A 412 15.19 -8.71 -23.87
N GLN A 413 14.84 -8.37 -25.11
CA GLN A 413 14.00 -7.22 -25.42
C GLN A 413 12.60 -7.35 -24.82
N GLN A 414 12.04 -8.56 -24.80
CA GLN A 414 10.71 -8.82 -24.28
C GLN A 414 10.66 -8.80 -22.74
N HIS A 415 11.65 -9.40 -22.06
CA HIS A 415 11.55 -9.66 -20.62
C HIS A 415 12.35 -8.69 -19.73
N LEU A 416 13.42 -8.04 -20.21
CA LEU A 416 14.16 -7.07 -19.39
C LEU A 416 13.28 -5.90 -18.90
N PRO A 417 12.46 -5.25 -19.75
CA PRO A 417 11.64 -4.12 -19.30
C PRO A 417 10.62 -4.49 -18.22
N SER A 418 10.06 -5.71 -18.28
CA SER A 418 9.14 -6.18 -17.24
C SER A 418 9.85 -6.42 -15.91
N GLY A 419 11.07 -6.97 -15.94
CA GLY A 419 11.90 -7.14 -14.74
C GLY A 419 12.29 -5.81 -14.10
N ASP A 420 12.71 -4.84 -14.93
CA ASP A 420 13.06 -3.49 -14.47
C ASP A 420 11.84 -2.78 -13.85
N ALA A 421 10.65 -2.95 -14.43
CA ALA A 421 9.41 -2.38 -13.90
C ALA A 421 9.04 -2.97 -12.53
N LEU A 422 9.14 -4.29 -12.36
CA LEU A 422 8.90 -4.96 -11.07
C LEU A 422 9.93 -4.54 -10.01
N LEU A 423 11.21 -4.48 -10.38
CA LEU A 423 12.25 -4.00 -9.48
C LEU A 423 12.02 -2.53 -9.07
N GLN A 424 11.54 -1.70 -10.00
CA GLN A 424 11.21 -0.31 -9.70
C GLN A 424 10.01 -0.21 -8.75
N GLN A 425 9.00 -1.09 -8.86
CA GLN A 425 7.88 -1.16 -7.92
C GLN A 425 8.37 -1.49 -6.50
N VAL A 426 9.25 -2.48 -6.36
CA VAL A 426 9.87 -2.81 -5.06
C VAL A 426 10.57 -1.59 -4.46
N ARG A 427 11.40 -0.90 -5.26
CA ARG A 427 12.12 0.30 -4.81
C ARG A 427 11.21 1.46 -4.41
N ASP A 428 10.13 1.66 -5.15
CA ASP A 428 9.14 2.69 -4.86
C ASP A 428 8.44 2.41 -3.53
N THR A 429 8.02 1.16 -3.30
CA THR A 429 7.39 0.75 -2.03
C THR A 429 8.38 0.82 -0.87
N GLN A 430 9.65 0.46 -1.07
CA GLN A 430 10.70 0.64 -0.06
C GLN A 430 10.91 2.10 0.33
N ARG A 431 10.83 3.02 -0.63
CA ARG A 431 10.97 4.46 -0.34
C ARG A 431 9.77 4.96 0.48
N ASP A 432 8.57 4.56 0.13
CA ASP A 432 7.36 4.86 0.91
C ASP A 432 7.45 4.29 2.34
N PHE A 433 7.98 3.07 2.48
CA PHE A 433 8.22 2.42 3.77
C PHE A 433 9.20 3.21 4.64
N GLN A 434 10.32 3.67 4.07
CA GLN A 434 11.29 4.52 4.78
C GLN A 434 10.67 5.85 5.23
N LEU A 435 9.92 6.51 4.34
CA LEU A 435 9.25 7.77 4.65
C LEU A 435 8.26 7.60 5.81
N TRP A 436 7.48 6.52 5.81
CA TRP A 436 6.53 6.24 6.88
C TRP A 436 7.23 5.88 8.20
N ALA A 437 8.31 5.11 8.15
CA ALA A 437 9.11 4.79 9.33
C ALA A 437 9.67 6.07 9.99
N THR A 438 10.16 7.02 9.19
CA THR A 438 10.61 8.34 9.69
C THR A 438 9.46 9.18 10.24
N HIS A 439 8.26 9.10 9.63
CA HIS A 439 7.08 9.80 10.12
C HIS A 439 6.60 9.30 11.49
N ILE A 440 6.65 7.97 11.73
CA ILE A 440 6.35 7.37 13.04
C ILE A 440 7.35 7.85 14.11
N GLY A 441 8.62 8.02 13.73
CA GLY A 441 9.68 8.42 14.64
C GLY A 441 10.16 7.28 15.54
N THR A 442 10.50 7.61 16.77
CA THR A 442 11.27 6.73 17.68
C THR A 442 10.61 6.45 19.01
N ASP A 443 9.52 7.16 19.33
CA ASP A 443 8.88 7.12 20.65
C ASP A 443 7.60 6.25 20.63
N PRO A 444 7.62 5.05 21.22
CA PRO A 444 6.45 4.17 21.29
C PRO A 444 5.27 4.78 22.04
N LEU A 445 5.51 5.72 22.94
CA LEU A 445 4.45 6.32 23.76
C LEU A 445 3.52 7.19 22.91
N GLN A 446 4.01 7.73 21.78
CA GLN A 446 3.19 8.45 20.79
C GLN A 446 2.21 7.52 20.08
N LEU A 447 2.52 6.22 20.03
CA LEU A 447 1.66 5.15 19.52
C LEU A 447 0.77 4.57 20.63
N PHE A 448 0.81 5.16 21.83
CA PHE A 448 0.18 4.69 23.05
C PHE A 448 0.63 3.29 23.50
N ILE A 449 1.86 2.93 23.18
CA ILE A 449 2.47 1.66 23.57
C ILE A 449 3.42 1.90 24.74
N ASP A 450 3.08 1.31 25.87
CA ASP A 450 3.88 1.31 27.09
C ASP A 450 4.86 0.12 27.08
N THR A 451 6.09 0.40 26.69
CA THR A 451 7.17 -0.60 26.61
C THR A 451 7.59 -1.16 27.97
N THR A 452 7.12 -0.59 29.08
CA THR A 452 7.37 -1.14 30.41
C THR A 452 6.48 -2.35 30.73
N ARG A 453 5.44 -2.60 29.93
CA ARG A 453 4.58 -3.77 30.07
C ARG A 453 4.95 -4.85 29.05
N PRO A 454 5.21 -6.11 29.49
CA PRO A 454 5.65 -7.18 28.59
C PRO A 454 4.71 -7.45 27.41
N THR A 455 3.39 -7.37 27.62
CA THR A 455 2.39 -7.62 26.58
C THR A 455 2.42 -6.57 25.47
N GLN A 456 2.51 -5.29 25.84
CA GLN A 456 2.56 -4.18 24.88
C GLN A 456 3.93 -4.08 24.19
N LEU A 457 5.01 -4.36 24.93
CA LEU A 457 6.34 -4.47 24.35
C LEU A 457 6.39 -5.58 23.30
N LEU A 458 5.89 -6.78 23.64
CA LEU A 458 5.82 -7.91 22.70
C LEU A 458 4.99 -7.55 21.46
N TYR A 459 3.83 -6.91 21.63
CA TYR A 459 3.00 -6.46 20.52
C TYR A 459 3.77 -5.60 19.52
N LEU A 460 4.47 -4.57 20.00
CA LEU A 460 5.25 -3.69 19.12
C LEU A 460 6.46 -4.42 18.52
N GLN A 461 7.18 -5.22 19.31
CA GLN A 461 8.30 -6.02 18.82
C GLN A 461 7.87 -6.97 17.70
N THR A 462 6.75 -7.67 17.84
CA THR A 462 6.23 -8.59 16.82
C THR A 462 5.93 -7.85 15.52
N ILE A 463 5.24 -6.70 15.58
CA ILE A 463 4.96 -5.89 14.38
C ILE A 463 6.26 -5.44 13.71
N MET A 464 7.16 -4.83 14.49
CA MET A 464 8.40 -4.28 13.94
C MET A 464 9.35 -5.35 13.42
N LEU A 465 9.41 -6.53 14.05
CA LEU A 465 10.19 -7.67 13.57
C LEU A 465 9.62 -8.23 12.26
N ASN A 466 8.30 -8.40 12.16
CA ASN A 466 7.67 -8.84 10.91
C ASN A 466 7.97 -7.86 9.76
N LEU A 467 7.86 -6.56 10.03
CA LEU A 467 8.17 -5.52 9.05
C LEU A 467 9.66 -5.50 8.70
N GLN A 468 10.56 -5.71 9.67
CA GLN A 468 11.99 -5.82 9.41
C GLN A 468 12.31 -7.03 8.52
N ILE A 469 11.68 -8.18 8.76
CA ILE A 469 11.85 -9.38 7.94
C ILE A 469 11.41 -9.10 6.51
N ILE A 470 10.23 -8.51 6.30
CA ILE A 470 9.74 -8.16 4.96
C ILE A 470 10.68 -7.15 4.27
N TYR A 471 11.19 -6.17 5.00
CA TYR A 471 12.00 -5.11 4.43
C TYR A 471 13.42 -5.59 4.07
N ALA A 472 14.05 -6.43 4.90
CA ALA A 472 15.46 -6.85 4.79
C ALA A 472 15.71 -7.94 3.72
N GLN A 473 15.25 -7.74 2.49
CA GLN A 473 15.37 -8.72 1.41
C GLN A 473 16.45 -8.38 0.37
N ASP A 474 17.05 -7.20 0.44
CA ASP A 474 18.17 -6.80 -0.42
C ASP A 474 19.26 -6.03 0.35
N SER A 475 20.40 -5.80 -0.32
CA SER A 475 21.56 -5.15 0.26
C SER A 475 21.31 -3.70 0.64
N ALA A 476 20.58 -2.92 -0.18
CA ALA A 476 20.31 -1.52 0.09
C ALA A 476 19.37 -1.35 1.29
N ALA A 477 18.35 -2.20 1.40
CA ALA A 477 17.47 -2.28 2.56
C ALA A 477 18.25 -2.64 3.83
N THR A 478 19.18 -3.59 3.74
CA THR A 478 20.04 -3.99 4.87
C THR A 478 20.99 -2.86 5.28
N THR A 479 21.57 -2.13 4.33
CA THR A 479 22.40 -0.95 4.61
C THR A 479 21.60 0.12 5.34
N TRP A 480 20.38 0.43 4.89
CA TRP A 480 19.52 1.39 5.57
C TRP A 480 19.16 0.94 7.00
N LEU A 481 18.85 -0.34 7.22
CA LEU A 481 18.59 -0.85 8.57
C LEU A 481 19.82 -0.73 9.48
N ALA A 482 21.03 -0.95 8.96
CA ALA A 482 22.26 -0.75 9.71
C ALA A 482 22.48 0.74 10.07
N GLU A 483 22.14 1.67 9.16
CA GLU A 483 22.12 3.10 9.46
C GLU A 483 21.09 3.46 10.54
N GLN A 484 19.93 2.81 10.54
CA GLN A 484 18.93 3.01 11.60
C GLN A 484 19.43 2.51 12.96
N GLU A 485 20.13 1.38 13.01
CA GLU A 485 20.75 0.88 14.24
C GLU A 485 21.81 1.85 14.79
N ALA A 486 22.55 2.53 13.92
CA ALA A 486 23.56 3.51 14.33
C ALA A 486 22.97 4.87 14.76
N ASN A 487 21.96 5.38 14.04
CA ASN A 487 21.46 6.74 14.23
C ASN A 487 20.17 6.83 15.06
N ALA A 488 19.47 5.72 15.24
CA ALA A 488 18.20 5.61 15.95
C ALA A 488 17.15 6.66 15.52
N SER A 489 16.98 6.89 14.21
CA SER A 489 16.00 7.85 13.67
C SER A 489 14.58 7.29 13.50
N THR A 490 14.42 5.97 13.65
CA THR A 490 13.12 5.28 13.58
C THR A 490 13.05 4.18 14.65
N LEU A 491 11.86 3.63 14.89
CA LEU A 491 11.67 2.50 15.79
C LEU A 491 12.59 1.29 15.49
N PHE A 492 13.00 1.07 14.23
CA PHE A 492 13.96 0.00 13.89
C PHE A 492 15.31 0.16 14.57
N GLY A 493 15.78 1.40 14.73
CA GLY A 493 17.07 1.66 15.39
C GLY A 493 17.07 1.30 16.88
N THR A 494 15.90 1.38 17.51
CA THR A 494 15.74 1.08 18.94
C THR A 494 15.16 -0.31 19.21
N LEU A 495 14.83 -1.08 18.17
CA LEU A 495 14.14 -2.37 18.27
C LEU A 495 14.88 -3.39 19.14
N ARG A 496 16.20 -3.50 18.97
CA ARG A 496 17.07 -4.41 19.75
C ARG A 496 17.16 -4.04 21.24
N TYR A 497 16.86 -2.79 21.57
CA TYR A 497 16.94 -2.23 22.92
C TYR A 497 15.57 -2.10 23.59
N GLY A 498 14.55 -2.79 23.07
CA GLY A 498 13.18 -2.71 23.62
C GLY A 498 12.56 -1.32 23.47
N PHE A 499 12.99 -0.56 22.46
CA PHE A 499 12.57 0.81 22.18
C PHE A 499 12.90 1.83 23.30
N SER A 500 13.88 1.51 24.15
CA SER A 500 14.49 2.52 25.02
C SER A 500 15.39 3.42 24.16
N PRO A 501 15.34 4.76 24.33
CA PRO A 501 16.38 5.63 23.80
C PRO A 501 17.72 5.21 24.43
N ALA A 502 18.77 5.11 23.60
CA ALA A 502 20.13 4.80 24.04
C ALA A 502 20.80 6.01 24.71
#